data_AF-R5P718-F1
#
_entry.id   AF-R5P718-F1
#
_cell.length_a   1.000
_cell.length_b   1.000
_cell.length_c   1.000
_cell.angle_alpha   90.00
_cell.angle_beta   90.00
_cell.angle_gamma   90.00
#
_symmetry.space_group_name_H-M   'P 1'
#
loop_
_entity.id
_entity.type
_entity.pdbx_description
1 polymer ?
#
loop_
_entity_poly.entity_id
_entity_poly.type
_entity_poly.pdbx_seq_one_letter_code
_entity_poly.pdbx_strand_id
1 'polypeptide(L)' 'MKAIKVVAEYGEWQQVENLEREFQSDNDILVYRVDMISLIIATEDEDTMNYVLSSLDCLEKPIIETLK' A
#
# COMPACT_ATOMS: atom_id res chain seq x y z
N MET A 1 -8.59 10.46 7.94
CA MET A 1 -8.05 9.11 7.74
C MET A 1 -8.71 8.47 6.53
N LYS A 2 -7.93 8.21 5.48
CA LYS A 2 -8.34 7.48 4.27
C LYS A 2 -7.60 6.14 4.28
N ALA A 3 -8.28 5.07 3.88
CA ALA A 3 -7.65 3.75 3.78
C ALA A 3 -7.90 3.15 2.40
N ILE A 4 -6.89 2.49 1.87
CA ILE A 4 -6.94 1.74 0.63
C ILE A 4 -6.51 0.30 0.90
N LYS A 5 -7.08 -0.62 0.12
CA LYS A 5 -6.57 -1.97 -0.03
C LYS A 5 -5.89 -2.06 -1.38
N VAL A 6 -4.66 -2.55 -1.39
CA VAL A 6 -3.85 -2.79 -2.58
C VAL A 6 -3.68 -4.29 -2.74
N VAL A 7 -3.96 -4.81 -3.93
CA VAL A 7 -3.76 -6.22 -4.30
C VAL A 7 -2.86 -6.27 -5.52
N ALA A 8 -1.67 -6.86 -5.36
CA ALA A 8 -0.71 -7.05 -6.44
C ALA A 8 -0.90 -8.40 -7.16
N GLU A 9 -0.18 -8.63 -8.26
CA GLU A 9 -0.15 -9.94 -8.88
C GLU A 9 0.68 -10.95 -8.06
N TYR A 10 0.41 -12.26 -8.22
CA TYR A 10 1.11 -13.31 -7.46
C TYR A 10 2.65 -13.27 -7.61
N GLY A 11 3.15 -12.83 -8.77
CA GLY A 11 4.58 -12.68 -9.03
C GLY A 11 5.25 -11.51 -8.29
N GLU A 12 4.46 -10.61 -7.69
CA GLU A 12 4.92 -9.33 -7.16
C GLU A 12 5.02 -9.31 -5.63
N TRP A 13 4.97 -10.48 -4.99
CA TRP A 13 5.03 -10.61 -3.53
C TRP A 13 6.26 -9.94 -2.90
N GLN A 14 7.37 -9.88 -3.63
CA GLN A 14 8.60 -9.25 -3.15
C GLN A 14 8.50 -7.73 -3.16
N GLN A 15 7.83 -7.15 -4.17
CA GLN A 15 7.53 -5.72 -4.25
C GLN A 15 6.56 -5.32 -3.14
N VAL A 16 5.55 -6.15 -2.88
CA VAL A 16 4.64 -5.97 -1.75
C VAL A 16 5.37 -5.95 -0.40
N GLU A 17 6.32 -6.87 -0.19
CA GLU A 17 7.15 -6.90 1.03
C GLU A 17 8.06 -5.66 1.14
N ASN A 18 8.61 -5.18 0.02
CA ASN A 18 9.41 -3.97 0.00
C ASN A 18 8.58 -2.73 0.34
N LEU A 19 7.37 -2.60 -0.23
CA LEU A 19 6.43 -1.52 0.06
C LEU A 19 5.99 -1.55 1.53
N GLU A 20 5.68 -2.72 2.07
CA GLU A 20 5.34 -2.87 3.49
C GLU A 20 6.47 -2.33 4.39
N ARG A 21 7.73 -2.70 4.10
CA ARG A 21 8.88 -2.22 4.88
C ARG A 21 9.13 -0.73 4.74
N GLU A 22 8.97 -0.20 3.54
CA GLU A 22 9.09 1.23 3.26
C GLU A 22 8.08 2.02 4.12
N PHE A 23 6.81 1.65 4.04
CA PHE A 23 5.74 2.35 4.74
C PHE A 23 5.75 2.14 6.25
N GLN A 24 6.20 0.98 6.75
CA GLN A 24 6.38 0.76 8.20
C GLN A 24 7.43 1.68 8.83
N SER A 25 8.35 2.24 8.03
CA SER A 25 9.35 3.17 8.52
C SER A 25 8.83 4.61 8.66
N ASP A 26 7.65 4.89 8.11
CA ASP A 26 6.98 6.18 8.17
C ASP A 26 5.92 6.17 9.29
N ASN A 27 5.95 7.17 10.17
CA ASN A 27 5.02 7.24 11.31
C ASN A 27 3.61 7.71 10.89
N ASP A 28 3.48 8.35 9.73
CA ASP A 28 2.22 8.92 9.24
C ASP A 28 1.42 7.91 8.39
N ILE A 29 1.99 6.71 8.16
CA ILE A 29 1.41 5.63 7.37
C ILE A 29 1.18 4.40 8.25
N LEU A 30 -0.07 3.96 8.33
CA LEU A 30 -0.43 2.68 8.91
C LEU A 30 -0.54 1.65 7.79
N VAL A 31 0.34 0.66 7.78
CA VAL A 31 0.30 -0.46 6.83
C VAL A 31 0.05 -1.78 7.54
N TYR A 32 -0.83 -2.59 6.97
CA TYR A 32 -1.18 -3.92 7.47
C TYR A 32 -1.20 -4.91 6.32
N ARG A 33 -0.42 -5.99 6.46
CA ARG A 33 -0.43 -7.07 5.47
C ARG A 33 -1.59 -8.03 5.71
N VAL A 34 -2.40 -8.22 4.69
CA VAL A 34 -3.56 -9.14 4.73
C VAL A 34 -3.12 -10.54 4.30
N ASP A 35 -2.35 -10.63 3.23
CA ASP A 35 -1.80 -11.88 2.70
C ASP A 35 -0.50 -11.63 1.93
N MET A 36 -0.05 -12.61 1.14
CA MET A 36 1.22 -12.53 0.42
C MET A 36 1.28 -11.39 -0.61
N ILE A 37 0.15 -10.98 -1.17
CA ILE A 37 0.02 -10.00 -2.26
C ILE A 37 -0.84 -8.79 -1.92
N SER A 38 -1.45 -8.78 -0.74
CA SER A 38 -2.43 -7.76 -0.34
C SER A 38 -1.97 -6.96 0.86
N LEU A 39 -2.06 -5.63 0.74
CA LEU A 39 -1.82 -4.65 1.81
C LEU A 39 -3.06 -3.81 2.05
N ILE A 40 -3.27 -3.43 3.31
CA ILE A 40 -4.14 -2.32 3.69
C ILE A 40 -3.22 -1.18 4.11
N ILE A 41 -3.42 0.00 3.53
CA ILE A 41 -2.65 1.20 3.83
C ILE A 41 -3.63 2.29 4.22
N ALA A 42 -3.41 2.90 5.39
CA ALA A 42 -4.21 3.99 5.92
C ALA A 42 -3.31 5.18 6.25
N THR A 43 -3.74 6.37 5.85
CA THR A 43 -3.04 7.63 6.10
C THR A 43 -4.00 8.64 6.72
N GLU A 44 -3.48 9.57 7.50
CA GLU A 44 -4.31 10.62 8.10
C GLU A 44 -4.67 11.71 7.09
N ASP A 45 -3.69 12.11 6.27
CA ASP A 45 -3.76 13.22 5.34
C ASP A 45 -3.75 12.77 3.85
N GLU A 46 -4.12 13.71 2.97
CA GLU A 46 -4.27 13.49 1.53
C GLU A 46 -2.93 13.51 0.78
N ASP A 47 -1.94 14.27 1.26
CA ASP A 47 -0.62 14.36 0.63
C ASP A 47 0.15 13.04 0.78
N THR A 48 0.09 12.44 1.98
CA THR A 48 0.63 11.12 2.29
C THR A 48 -0.09 10.03 1.50
N MET A 49 -1.42 10.14 1.29
CA MET A 49 -2.12 9.20 0.40
C MET A 49 -1.62 9.33 -1.06
N ASN A 50 -1.36 10.54 -1.54
CA ASN A 50 -0.80 10.75 -2.88
C ASN A 50 0.63 10.20 -3.00
N TYR A 51 1.44 10.33 -1.94
CA TYR A 51 2.76 9.67 -1.84
C TYR A 51 2.60 8.15 -1.97
N VAL A 52 1.74 7.54 -1.14
CA VAL A 52 1.47 6.09 -1.18
C VAL A 52 1.08 5.64 -2.58
N LEU A 53 0.12 6.32 -3.21
CA LEU A 53 -0.35 5.98 -4.56
C LEU A 53 0.77 6.06 -5.60
N SER A 54 1.69 7.02 -5.47
CA SER A 54 2.85 7.16 -6.37
C SER A 54 3.87 6.03 -6.17
N SER A 55 4.07 5.57 -4.93
CA SER A 55 4.96 4.44 -4.64
C SER A 55 4.43 3.10 -5.18
N LEU A 56 3.13 2.99 -5.48
CA LEU A 56 2.54 1.78 -6.07
C LEU A 56 2.88 1.58 -7.56
N ASP A 57 3.50 2.55 -8.22
CA ASP A 57 3.95 2.44 -9.63
C ASP A 57 4.96 1.31 -9.88
N CYS A 58 5.55 0.75 -8.81
CA CYS A 58 6.42 -0.43 -8.88
C CYS A 58 5.66 -1.74 -9.12
N LEU A 59 4.33 -1.73 -9.03
CA LEU A 59 3.44 -2.86 -9.32
C LEU A 59 2.86 -2.70 -10.73
N GLU A 60 2.81 -3.78 -11.51
CA GLU A 60 2.42 -3.72 -12.92
C GLU A 60 0.95 -3.34 -13.10
N LYS A 61 0.06 -3.98 -12.33
CA LYS A 61 -1.40 -3.77 -12.39
C LYS A 61 -2.07 -3.98 -11.02
N PRO A 62 -1.72 -3.19 -10.00
CA PRO A 62 -2.34 -3.33 -8.69
C PRO A 62 -3.84 -3.01 -8.76
N ILE A 63 -4.65 -3.79 -8.05
CA ILE A 63 -6.05 -3.45 -7.79
C ILE A 63 -6.09 -2.60 -6.52
N ILE A 64 -6.61 -1.38 -6.64
CA ILE A 64 -6.70 -0.43 -5.53
C ILE A 64 -8.19 -0.22 -5.18
N GLU A 65 -8.57 -0.55 -3.96
CA GLU A 65 -9.93 -0.39 -3.44
C GLU A 65 -9.94 0.61 -2.28
N THR A 66 -10.71 1.68 -2.38
CA THR A 66 -10.91 2.59 -1.24
C THR A 66 -11.85 1.95 -0.21
N LEU A 67 -11.40 1.88 1.04
CA LEU A 67 -12.19 1.36 2.15
C LEU A 67 -13.07 2.48 2.72
N LYS A 68 -14.35 2.17 2.95
CA LYS A 68 -15.35 3.09 3.53
C LYS A 68 -15.53 2.87 5.02
#